data_AF-A0A6N2V870-F1
#
_entry.id   AF-A0A6N2V870-F1
#
_cell.length_a   1.000
_cell.length_b   1.000
_cell.length_c   1.000
_cell.angle_alpha   90.00
_cell.angle_beta   90.00
_cell.angle_gamma   90.00
#
_symmetry.space_group_name_H-M   'P 1'
#
loop_
_entity.id
_entity.type
_entity.pdbx_description
1 polymer ?
#
loop_
_entity_poly.entity_id
_entity_poly.type
_entity_poly.pdbx_seq_one_letter_code
_entity_poly.pdbx_strand_id
1 'polypeptide(L)'
;MKTFTVLLVIASLTLTSLGRSFEPYRPNGWYYITSGAQDSLSAEPIVTTKDFVSIRLDSFMSERTGKMAYQIVGRVNDQSIKIWADATEQSIGKHIGFVCNNKVVCNPLVNARIESGNFAISGEGPEFKAMYRQIQEDIKNEEIAAEHKKAWEEARKLRASITDTTFLETKRPMSDDAIGPYNYHTGLNEDRAYNQTVYLIAVDRAKKFLSVENDQLVLNLKSGAEINIAEDLFQYITGLFDDWNKWVKEGKSKIIKTEEGYYDIEPTTQKRNNQ
;
A
#
# COMPACT_ATOMS: atom_id res chain seq x y z
N MET A 1 28.41 28.46 43.16
CA MET A 1 29.48 27.50 42.79
C MET A 1 29.50 26.36 43.79
N LYS A 2 29.19 25.15 43.33
CA LYS A 2 29.61 23.84 43.88
C LYS A 2 28.95 22.77 42.97
N THR A 3 29.73 22.28 42.02
CA THR A 3 29.45 21.12 41.15
C THR A 3 29.65 19.83 41.95
N PHE A 4 28.72 18.87 41.91
CA PHE A 4 29.04 17.45 42.11
C PHE A 4 28.02 16.54 41.39
N THR A 5 28.48 16.04 40.24
CA THR A 5 28.35 14.70 39.64
C THR A 5 27.21 13.80 40.11
N VAL A 6 26.25 13.55 39.20
CA VAL A 6 25.24 12.48 39.31
C VAL A 6 25.85 11.16 38.85
N LEU A 7 25.93 10.17 39.76
CA LEU A 7 26.24 8.78 39.46
C LEU A 7 24.94 8.08 39.01
N LEU A 8 24.90 7.65 37.75
CA LEU A 8 23.79 6.88 37.19
C LEU A 8 24.10 5.39 37.34
N VAL A 9 23.47 4.74 38.32
CA VAL A 9 23.57 3.28 38.54
C VAL A 9 22.53 2.61 37.64
N ILE A 10 22.98 2.01 36.54
CA ILE A 10 22.16 1.14 35.69
C ILE A 10 22.16 -0.25 36.32
N ALA A 11 21.03 -0.64 36.93
CA ALA A 11 20.79 -2.01 37.33
C ALA A 11 20.49 -2.86 36.08
N SER A 12 21.46 -3.68 35.67
CA SER A 12 21.30 -4.69 34.63
C SER A 12 20.41 -5.83 35.12
N LEU A 13 19.17 -5.89 34.63
CA LEU A 13 18.38 -7.12 34.62
C LEU A 13 18.86 -7.99 33.46
N THR A 14 19.60 -9.06 33.76
CA THR A 14 19.88 -10.11 32.77
C THR A 14 18.65 -10.99 32.63
N LEU A 15 17.84 -10.71 31.61
CA LEU A 15 16.82 -11.64 31.14
C LEU A 15 17.51 -12.67 30.23
N THR A 16 17.83 -13.84 30.76
CA THR A 16 18.22 -14.99 29.94
C THR A 16 16.96 -15.55 29.29
N SER A 17 16.55 -15.01 28.14
CA SER A 17 15.68 -15.71 27.21
C SER A 17 16.56 -16.55 26.28
N LEU A 18 16.17 -17.80 26.03
CA LEU A 18 16.71 -18.59 24.92
C LEU A 18 16.44 -17.81 23.64
N GLY A 19 17.47 -17.10 23.15
CA GLY A 19 17.40 -16.28 21.96
C GLY A 19 17.27 -17.14 20.72
N ARG A 20 16.04 -17.34 20.25
CA ARG A 20 15.81 -17.49 18.81
C ARG A 20 16.07 -16.10 18.24
N SER A 21 17.21 -15.88 17.59
CA SER A 21 17.48 -14.62 16.90
C SER A 21 16.37 -14.42 15.86
N PHE A 22 15.48 -13.48 16.12
CA PHE A 22 14.63 -12.95 15.06
C PHE A 22 15.55 -12.08 14.21
N GLU A 23 16.15 -12.68 13.18
CA GLU A 23 16.80 -11.90 12.13
C GLU A 23 15.76 -10.92 11.58
N PRO A 24 16.05 -9.61 11.56
CA PRO A 24 15.12 -8.62 11.02
C PRO A 24 14.78 -8.99 9.58
N TYR A 25 13.50 -8.88 9.22
CA TYR A 25 13.04 -9.15 7.86
C TYR A 25 13.77 -8.25 6.86
N ARG A 26 14.38 -8.86 5.84
CA ARG A 26 15.02 -8.19 4.71
C ARG A 26 14.08 -8.21 3.51
N PRO A 27 13.90 -7.08 2.81
CA PRO A 27 13.22 -7.07 1.53
C PRO A 27 13.78 -8.13 0.57
N ASN A 28 12.91 -8.76 -0.22
CA ASN A 28 13.36 -9.65 -1.29
C ASN A 28 14.12 -8.83 -2.33
N GLY A 29 15.34 -9.23 -2.72
CA GLY A 29 16.18 -8.38 -3.57
C GLY A 29 17.61 -8.85 -3.74
N TRP A 30 18.36 -8.06 -4.48
CA TRP A 30 19.80 -8.22 -4.67
C TRP A 30 20.57 -7.44 -3.62
N TYR A 31 21.62 -8.04 -3.08
CA TYR A 31 22.45 -7.48 -2.00
C TYR A 31 23.93 -7.65 -2.33
N TYR A 32 24.76 -6.75 -1.80
CA TYR A 32 26.20 -6.99 -1.77
C TYR A 32 26.51 -8.10 -0.77
N ILE A 33 27.52 -8.93 -1.07
CA ILE A 33 28.06 -9.89 -0.11
C ILE A 33 29.28 -9.26 0.57
N THR A 34 29.17 -8.97 1.87
CA THR A 34 30.13 -8.19 2.66
C THR A 34 30.96 -9.10 3.56
N SER A 35 31.87 -9.87 2.97
CA SER A 35 32.90 -10.76 3.57
C SER A 35 32.72 -12.23 3.19
N GLY A 36 33.83 -12.97 3.11
CA GLY A 36 33.92 -14.32 2.55
C GLY A 36 33.24 -15.45 3.34
N ALA A 37 32.26 -15.13 4.20
CA ALA A 37 31.42 -16.10 4.89
C ALA A 37 29.99 -16.06 4.33
N GLN A 38 29.40 -17.25 4.18
CA GLN A 38 27.98 -17.44 3.89
C GLN A 38 27.18 -16.67 4.97
N ASP A 39 26.24 -15.82 4.57
CA ASP A 39 25.40 -14.91 5.40
C ASP A 39 25.91 -13.47 5.62
N SER A 40 27.04 -13.08 5.05
CA SER A 40 27.47 -11.67 5.11
C SER A 40 26.83 -10.84 4.02
N LEU A 41 25.68 -10.21 4.29
CA LEU A 41 24.94 -9.35 3.35
C LEU A 41 25.01 -7.88 3.77
N SER A 42 25.00 -6.97 2.79
CA SER A 42 24.79 -5.54 3.07
C SER A 42 23.48 -5.30 3.83
N ALA A 43 23.43 -4.24 4.63
CA ALA A 43 22.21 -3.85 5.34
C ALA A 43 21.11 -3.45 4.35
N GLU A 44 21.43 -2.56 3.41
CA GLU A 44 20.54 -2.13 2.34
C GLU A 44 20.66 -3.03 1.10
N PRO A 45 19.55 -3.29 0.39
CA PRO A 45 19.58 -3.92 -0.93
C PRO A 45 20.21 -3.01 -1.98
N ILE A 46 20.77 -3.62 -3.02
CA ILE A 46 21.11 -2.96 -4.28
C ILE A 46 19.81 -2.55 -4.99
N VAL A 47 18.91 -3.52 -5.16
CA VAL A 47 17.56 -3.39 -5.72
C VAL A 47 16.66 -4.46 -5.09
N THR A 48 15.37 -4.23 -5.04
CA THR A 48 14.36 -5.14 -4.49
C THR A 48 13.44 -5.70 -5.57
N THR A 49 12.60 -6.68 -5.22
CA THR A 49 11.56 -7.19 -6.15
C THR A 49 10.57 -6.12 -6.61
N LYS A 50 10.42 -5.04 -5.84
CA LYS A 50 9.62 -3.85 -6.21
C LYS A 50 10.27 -3.04 -7.34
N ASP A 51 11.57 -3.19 -7.53
CA ASP A 51 12.31 -2.52 -8.59
C ASP A 51 12.28 -3.32 -9.90
N PHE A 52 11.62 -4.47 -9.96
CA PHE A 52 11.56 -5.32 -11.16
C PHE A 52 10.37 -4.94 -12.04
N VAL A 53 10.57 -4.92 -13.37
CA VAL A 53 9.48 -4.61 -14.34
C VAL A 53 8.74 -5.88 -14.74
N SER A 54 9.49 -6.91 -15.10
CA SER A 54 8.94 -8.20 -15.47
C SER A 54 9.97 -9.29 -15.26
N ILE A 55 9.48 -10.50 -15.04
CA ILE A 55 10.29 -11.70 -14.93
C ILE A 55 9.68 -12.82 -15.78
N ARG A 56 10.52 -13.72 -16.25
CA ARG A 56 10.14 -14.95 -16.95
C ARG A 56 10.86 -16.12 -16.32
N LEU A 57 10.21 -17.28 -16.31
CA LEU A 57 10.79 -18.53 -15.84
C LEU A 57 11.15 -19.41 -17.04
N ASP A 58 12.44 -19.59 -17.25
CA ASP A 58 12.98 -20.55 -18.20
C ASP A 58 13.31 -21.87 -17.48
N SER A 59 13.24 -22.97 -18.22
CA SER A 59 13.61 -24.31 -17.72
C SER A 59 14.51 -25.01 -18.72
N PHE A 60 15.54 -25.68 -18.20
CA PHE A 60 16.48 -26.43 -19.03
C PHE A 60 16.95 -27.68 -18.28
N MET A 61 17.34 -28.71 -19.03
CA MET A 61 17.99 -29.88 -18.44
C MET A 61 19.42 -29.54 -18.08
N SER A 62 19.77 -29.66 -16.79
CA SER A 62 21.14 -29.51 -16.33
C SER A 62 21.94 -30.74 -16.73
N GLU A 63 22.89 -30.58 -17.66
CA GLU A 63 23.81 -31.65 -18.07
C GLU A 63 24.65 -32.16 -16.89
N ARG A 64 24.93 -31.28 -15.92
CA ARG A 64 25.71 -31.61 -14.71
C ARG A 64 24.96 -32.50 -13.73
N THR A 65 23.66 -32.26 -13.54
CA THR A 65 22.88 -32.93 -12.48
C THR A 65 21.86 -33.93 -13.04
N GLY A 66 21.61 -33.93 -14.36
CA GLY A 66 20.56 -34.73 -14.99
C GLY A 66 19.14 -34.34 -14.55
N LYS A 67 18.98 -33.18 -13.88
CA LYS A 67 17.72 -32.68 -13.34
C LYS A 67 17.26 -31.44 -14.10
N MET A 68 15.95 -31.16 -14.04
CA MET A 68 15.40 -29.91 -14.54
C MET A 68 15.88 -28.75 -13.65
N ALA A 69 16.60 -27.81 -14.26
CA ALA A 69 17.00 -26.56 -13.64
C ALA A 69 16.10 -25.42 -14.16
N TYR A 70 16.00 -24.37 -13.35
CA TYR A 70 15.18 -23.21 -13.66
C TYR A 70 16.01 -21.94 -13.59
N GLN A 71 15.66 -20.98 -14.44
CA GLN A 71 16.23 -19.64 -14.41
C GLN A 71 15.12 -18.60 -14.49
N ILE A 72 15.08 -17.70 -13.52
CA ILE A 72 14.25 -16.50 -13.59
C ILE A 72 15.10 -15.43 -14.26
N VAL A 73 14.66 -14.96 -15.43
CA VAL A 73 15.30 -13.83 -16.11
C VAL A 73 14.40 -12.62 -15.96
N GLY A 74 14.97 -11.48 -15.61
CA GLY A 74 14.23 -10.25 -15.40
C GLY A 74 15.04 -9.01 -15.71
N ARG A 75 14.38 -7.86 -15.52
CA ARG A 75 14.98 -6.54 -15.68
C ARG A 75 14.45 -5.60 -14.59
N VAL A 76 15.32 -4.75 -14.08
CA VAL A 76 14.94 -3.66 -13.18
C VAL A 76 14.26 -2.50 -13.92
N ASN A 77 13.51 -1.66 -13.21
CA ASN A 77 12.85 -0.47 -13.75
C ASN A 77 13.87 0.59 -14.19
N ASP A 78 13.43 1.53 -15.02
CA ASP A 78 14.31 2.52 -15.63
C ASP A 78 15.03 3.39 -14.60
N GLN A 79 14.39 3.66 -13.46
CA GLN A 79 14.97 4.41 -12.34
C GLN A 79 16.13 3.64 -11.68
N SER A 80 16.09 2.30 -11.72
CA SER A 80 17.06 1.42 -11.07
C SER A 80 18.16 0.91 -11.98
N ILE A 81 18.08 1.14 -13.30
CA ILE A 81 19.11 0.67 -14.26
C ILE A 81 20.49 1.20 -13.88
N LYS A 82 20.61 2.49 -13.59
CA LYS A 82 21.89 3.08 -13.21
C LYS A 82 22.41 2.51 -11.89
N ILE A 83 21.52 2.33 -10.90
CA ILE A 83 21.86 1.74 -9.59
C ILE A 83 22.39 0.31 -9.79
N TRP A 84 21.72 -0.50 -10.61
CA TRP A 84 22.15 -1.86 -10.95
C TRP A 84 23.49 -1.89 -11.69
N ALA A 85 23.67 -1.03 -12.70
CA ALA A 85 24.90 -0.95 -13.47
C ALA A 85 26.10 -0.57 -12.60
N ASP A 86 25.96 0.48 -11.78
CA ASP A 86 27.02 0.94 -10.87
C ASP A 86 27.35 -0.13 -9.80
N ALA A 87 26.33 -0.81 -9.26
CA ALA A 87 26.51 -1.87 -8.27
C ALA A 87 27.22 -3.11 -8.85
N THR A 88 26.90 -3.50 -10.08
CA THR A 88 27.58 -4.61 -10.77
C THR A 88 29.01 -4.24 -11.14
N GLU A 89 29.28 -3.01 -11.56
CA GLU A 89 30.65 -2.51 -11.80
C GLU A 89 31.51 -2.56 -10.53
N GLN A 90 30.98 -2.06 -9.40
CA GLN A 90 31.68 -2.08 -8.11
C GLN A 90 31.96 -3.51 -7.61
N SER A 91 31.16 -4.47 -8.08
CA SER A 91 31.21 -5.88 -7.67
C SER A 91 32.02 -6.76 -8.61
N ILE A 92 32.66 -6.23 -9.65
CA ILE A 92 33.51 -7.04 -10.56
C ILE A 92 34.56 -7.82 -9.76
N GLY A 93 34.62 -9.13 -10.00
CA GLY A 93 35.48 -10.07 -9.26
C GLY A 93 34.96 -10.48 -7.89
N LYS A 94 33.74 -10.06 -7.51
CA LYS A 94 33.08 -10.38 -6.23
C LYS A 94 31.71 -11.01 -6.49
N HIS A 95 31.14 -11.61 -5.44
CA HIS A 95 29.79 -12.14 -5.48
C HIS A 95 28.76 -11.10 -5.03
N ILE A 96 27.60 -11.09 -5.68
CA ILE A 96 26.37 -10.44 -5.19
C ILE A 96 25.34 -11.53 -4.92
N GLY A 97 24.43 -11.32 -3.97
CA GLY A 97 23.45 -12.33 -3.55
C GLY A 97 22.01 -11.91 -3.86
N PHE A 98 21.23 -12.79 -4.48
CA PHE A 98 19.77 -12.63 -4.46
C PHE A 98 19.21 -13.29 -3.20
N VAL A 99 18.41 -12.53 -2.46
CA VAL A 99 17.83 -12.92 -1.18
C VAL A 99 16.32 -12.95 -1.32
N CYS A 100 15.69 -14.04 -0.87
CA CYS A 100 14.25 -14.14 -0.80
C CYS A 100 13.85 -14.84 0.50
N ASN A 101 12.85 -14.29 1.21
CA ASN A 101 12.40 -14.77 2.52
C ASN A 101 13.57 -14.98 3.51
N ASN A 102 14.46 -13.97 3.60
CA ASN A 102 15.69 -13.98 4.42
C ASN A 102 16.72 -15.08 4.08
N LYS A 103 16.61 -15.75 2.92
CA LYS A 103 17.59 -16.77 2.49
C LYS A 103 18.30 -16.32 1.23
N VAL A 104 19.63 -16.52 1.18
CA VAL A 104 20.40 -16.36 -0.06
C VAL A 104 20.03 -17.50 -1.01
N VAL A 105 19.42 -17.15 -2.14
CA VAL A 105 18.95 -18.09 -3.16
C VAL A 105 20.09 -18.42 -4.13
N CYS A 106 20.77 -17.38 -4.62
CA CYS A 106 21.94 -17.52 -5.46
C CYS A 106 22.94 -16.40 -5.16
N ASN A 107 24.21 -16.64 -5.47
CA ASN A 107 25.29 -15.69 -5.28
C ASN A 107 26.25 -15.69 -6.48
N PRO A 108 25.86 -15.18 -7.67
CA PRO A 108 26.74 -15.18 -8.84
C PRO A 108 28.00 -14.33 -8.63
N LEU A 109 29.11 -14.78 -9.24
CA LEU A 109 30.31 -13.95 -9.42
C LEU A 109 30.05 -12.92 -10.52
N VAL A 110 30.30 -11.65 -10.24
CA VAL A 110 30.12 -10.57 -11.21
C VAL A 110 31.38 -10.42 -12.04
N ASN A 111 31.24 -10.53 -13.36
CA ASN A 111 32.37 -10.50 -14.29
C ASN A 111 32.46 -9.20 -15.09
N ALA A 112 31.37 -8.44 -15.17
CA ALA A 112 31.29 -7.20 -15.92
C ALA A 112 30.17 -6.32 -15.35
N ARG A 113 30.27 -5.03 -15.65
CA ARG A 113 29.17 -4.06 -15.50
C ARG A 113 27.98 -4.47 -16.39
N ILE A 114 26.77 -4.40 -15.86
CA ILE A 114 25.54 -4.74 -16.58
C ILE A 114 24.69 -3.49 -16.80
N GLU A 115 24.91 -2.81 -17.93
CA GLU A 115 24.20 -1.57 -18.29
C GLU A 115 22.72 -1.78 -18.62
N SER A 116 22.33 -3.01 -18.97
CA SER A 116 20.98 -3.30 -19.42
C SER A 116 19.96 -3.39 -18.30
N GLY A 117 20.36 -3.38 -17.02
CA GLY A 117 19.42 -3.66 -15.92
C GLY A 117 18.92 -5.11 -15.87
N ASN A 118 19.39 -5.99 -16.77
CA ASN A 118 18.98 -7.38 -16.81
C ASN A 118 19.66 -8.18 -15.68
N PHE A 119 18.94 -9.16 -15.16
CA PHE A 119 19.47 -10.10 -14.19
C PHE A 119 18.94 -11.51 -14.45
N ALA A 120 19.61 -12.49 -13.86
CA ALA A 120 19.16 -13.87 -13.85
C ALA A 120 19.35 -14.47 -12.45
N ILE A 121 18.35 -15.23 -12.00
CA ILE A 121 18.36 -15.99 -10.75
C ILE A 121 18.22 -17.45 -11.14
N SER A 122 19.14 -18.30 -10.70
CA SER A 122 19.11 -19.73 -11.02
C SER A 122 18.80 -20.54 -9.76
N GLY A 123 18.06 -21.63 -9.94
CA GLY A 123 17.76 -22.56 -8.85
C GLY A 123 17.07 -23.82 -9.36
N GLU A 124 16.70 -24.70 -8.43
CA GLU A 124 16.16 -26.02 -8.73
C GLU A 124 14.95 -26.33 -7.83
N GLY A 125 14.10 -27.26 -8.29
CA GLY A 125 13.02 -27.81 -7.47
C GLY A 125 11.73 -26.97 -7.36
N PRO A 126 10.72 -27.50 -6.64
CA PRO A 126 9.40 -26.87 -6.53
C PRO A 126 9.42 -25.57 -5.71
N GLU A 127 10.31 -25.44 -4.72
CA GLU A 127 10.47 -24.22 -3.92
C GLU A 127 10.86 -23.02 -4.78
N PHE A 128 11.70 -23.24 -5.80
CA PHE A 128 12.09 -22.18 -6.74
C PHE A 128 10.92 -21.67 -7.58
N LYS A 129 10.00 -22.56 -7.99
CA LYS A 129 8.77 -22.15 -8.70
C LYS A 129 7.81 -21.39 -7.79
N ALA A 130 7.72 -21.75 -6.51
CA ALA A 130 6.92 -21.02 -5.54
C ALA A 130 7.49 -19.60 -5.34
N MET A 131 8.81 -19.49 -5.19
CA MET A 131 9.52 -18.20 -5.13
C MET A 131 9.29 -17.36 -6.38
N TYR A 132 9.33 -17.96 -7.58
CA TYR A 132 8.99 -17.26 -8.83
C TYR A 132 7.60 -16.61 -8.77
N ARG A 133 6.57 -17.36 -8.36
CA ARG A 133 5.21 -16.83 -8.21
C ARG A 133 5.14 -15.70 -7.19
N GLN A 134 5.83 -15.85 -6.06
CA GLN A 134 5.92 -14.79 -5.06
C GLN A 134 6.53 -13.51 -5.63
N ILE A 135 7.61 -13.60 -6.41
CA ILE A 135 8.21 -12.42 -7.05
C ILE A 135 7.24 -11.80 -8.08
N GLN A 136 6.47 -12.61 -8.82
CA GLN A 136 5.43 -12.07 -9.72
C GLN A 136 4.35 -11.30 -8.94
N GLU A 137 3.94 -11.81 -7.78
CA GLU A 137 2.98 -11.14 -6.89
C GLU A 137 3.55 -9.85 -6.31
N ASP A 138 4.82 -9.84 -5.86
CA ASP A 138 5.51 -8.63 -5.39
C ASP A 138 5.51 -7.53 -6.46
N ILE A 139 5.86 -7.88 -7.72
CA ILE A 139 5.88 -6.95 -8.86
C ILE A 139 4.47 -6.40 -9.11
N LYS A 140 3.47 -7.26 -9.21
CA LYS A 140 2.08 -6.86 -9.45
C LYS A 140 1.56 -5.94 -8.33
N ASN A 141 1.87 -6.25 -7.08
CA ASN A 141 1.44 -5.45 -5.94
C ASN A 141 2.09 -4.06 -5.94
N GLU A 142 3.35 -3.95 -6.38
CA GLU A 142 4.01 -2.65 -6.52
C GLU A 142 3.40 -1.82 -7.67
N GLU A 143 3.07 -2.45 -8.80
CA GLU A 143 2.37 -1.81 -9.92
C GLU A 143 1.01 -1.24 -9.46
N ILE A 144 0.21 -2.06 -8.78
CA ILE A 144 -1.07 -1.65 -8.18
C ILE A 144 -0.87 -0.48 -7.21
N ALA A 145 0.12 -0.56 -6.32
CA ALA A 145 0.40 0.50 -5.35
C ALA A 145 0.79 1.82 -6.02
N ALA A 146 1.59 1.76 -7.09
CA ALA A 146 1.98 2.93 -7.88
C ALA A 146 0.76 3.57 -8.57
N GLU A 147 -0.11 2.77 -9.18
CA GLU A 147 -1.36 3.25 -9.77
C GLU A 147 -2.29 3.89 -8.73
N HIS A 148 -2.41 3.27 -7.55
CA HIS A 148 -3.22 3.80 -6.45
C HIS A 148 -2.70 5.15 -5.99
N LYS A 149 -1.39 5.29 -5.82
CA LYS A 149 -0.75 6.55 -5.44
C LYS A 149 -1.04 7.63 -6.48
N LYS A 150 -0.93 7.31 -7.77
CA LYS A 150 -1.23 8.24 -8.87
C LYS A 150 -2.70 8.67 -8.86
N ALA A 151 -3.63 7.73 -8.75
CA ALA A 151 -5.06 8.01 -8.70
C ALA A 151 -5.42 8.96 -7.53
N TRP A 152 -4.82 8.75 -6.36
CA TRP A 152 -5.02 9.63 -5.21
C TRP A 152 -4.34 10.99 -5.33
N GLU A 153 -3.21 11.09 -6.04
CA GLU A 153 -2.58 12.37 -6.34
C GLU A 153 -3.44 13.21 -7.29
N GLU A 154 -3.99 12.58 -8.33
CA GLU A 154 -4.92 13.21 -9.26
C GLU A 154 -6.20 13.65 -8.56
N ALA A 155 -6.77 12.79 -7.71
CA ALA A 155 -7.96 13.12 -6.91
C ALA A 155 -7.70 14.29 -5.94
N ARG A 156 -6.49 14.40 -5.36
CA ARG A 156 -6.11 15.54 -4.52
C ARG A 156 -6.01 16.84 -5.31
N LYS A 157 -5.45 16.79 -6.53
CA LYS A 157 -5.39 17.94 -7.44
C LYS A 157 -6.80 18.39 -7.84
N LEU A 158 -7.68 17.44 -8.16
CA LEU A 158 -9.09 17.71 -8.41
C LEU A 158 -9.76 18.38 -7.21
N ARG A 159 -9.63 17.81 -6.00
CA ARG A 159 -10.22 18.38 -4.78
C ARG A 159 -9.81 19.84 -4.57
N ALA A 160 -8.55 20.18 -4.81
CA ALA A 160 -8.05 21.54 -4.68
C ALA A 160 -8.64 22.52 -5.74
N SER A 161 -9.13 22.00 -6.87
CA SER A 161 -9.73 22.80 -7.95
C SER A 161 -11.25 22.97 -7.82
N ILE A 162 -11.92 22.18 -6.98
CA ILE A 162 -13.38 22.22 -6.81
C ILE A 162 -13.76 23.43 -5.95
N THR A 163 -14.74 24.20 -6.43
CA THR A 163 -15.39 25.30 -5.70
C THR A 163 -16.84 24.95 -5.37
N ASP A 164 -17.54 25.80 -4.61
CA ASP A 164 -18.96 25.60 -4.30
C ASP A 164 -19.88 25.61 -5.55
N THR A 165 -19.43 26.19 -6.66
CA THR A 165 -20.19 26.28 -7.92
C THR A 165 -19.84 25.16 -8.92
N THR A 166 -18.82 24.35 -8.65
CA THR A 166 -18.45 23.24 -9.54
C THR A 166 -19.55 22.18 -9.57
N PHE A 167 -20.02 21.81 -10.75
CA PHE A 167 -20.92 20.67 -10.91
C PHE A 167 -20.19 19.36 -10.61
N LEU A 168 -20.76 18.53 -9.75
CA LEU A 168 -20.16 17.29 -9.27
C LEU A 168 -20.88 16.07 -9.81
N GLU A 169 -20.14 15.21 -10.51
CA GLU A 169 -20.63 13.96 -11.08
C GLU A 169 -19.53 12.89 -10.99
N THR A 170 -19.92 11.67 -10.63
CA THR A 170 -19.04 10.50 -10.63
C THR A 170 -18.84 9.98 -12.06
N LYS A 171 -17.71 9.33 -12.33
CA LYS A 171 -17.39 8.82 -13.68
C LYS A 171 -18.22 7.60 -14.11
N ARG A 172 -19.05 7.08 -13.20
CA ARG A 172 -20.00 5.97 -13.39
C ARG A 172 -21.19 6.17 -12.46
N PRO A 173 -22.33 5.49 -12.70
CA PRO A 173 -23.50 5.59 -11.82
C PRO A 173 -23.14 5.36 -10.35
N MET A 174 -23.65 6.25 -9.49
CA MET A 174 -23.30 6.24 -8.07
C MET A 174 -23.78 4.96 -7.38
N SER A 175 -22.88 4.32 -6.64
CA SER A 175 -23.11 3.05 -5.92
C SER A 175 -21.96 2.77 -4.94
N ASP A 176 -22.13 1.82 -4.02
CA ASP A 176 -21.06 1.35 -3.13
C ASP A 176 -19.82 0.91 -3.92
N ASP A 177 -20.03 0.23 -5.06
CA ASP A 177 -18.92 -0.16 -5.95
C ASP A 177 -18.31 1.03 -6.70
N ALA A 178 -19.01 2.16 -6.85
CA ALA A 178 -18.39 3.35 -7.45
C ALA A 178 -17.36 4.02 -6.53
N ILE A 179 -17.52 3.88 -5.21
CA ILE A 179 -16.70 4.54 -4.17
C ILE A 179 -15.95 3.56 -3.26
N GLY A 180 -16.03 2.26 -3.55
CA GLY A 180 -15.30 1.25 -2.80
C GLY A 180 -13.79 1.51 -2.81
N PRO A 181 -13.04 1.03 -1.79
CA PRO A 181 -11.63 1.37 -1.61
C PRO A 181 -10.75 0.91 -2.77
N TYR A 182 -11.13 -0.18 -3.44
CA TYR A 182 -10.52 -0.71 -4.66
C TYR A 182 -11.52 -1.69 -5.31
N ASN A 183 -11.30 -2.02 -6.58
CA ASN A 183 -12.02 -3.09 -7.26
C ASN A 183 -11.58 -4.44 -6.69
N TYR A 184 -12.48 -5.18 -6.07
CA TYR A 184 -12.16 -6.43 -5.38
C TYR A 184 -11.74 -7.57 -6.33
N HIS A 185 -12.00 -7.47 -7.63
CA HIS A 185 -11.54 -8.44 -8.61
C HIS A 185 -10.14 -8.15 -9.14
N THR A 186 -9.83 -6.87 -9.40
CA THR A 186 -8.56 -6.47 -10.03
C THR A 186 -7.52 -5.99 -9.02
N GLY A 187 -7.97 -5.55 -7.84
CA GLY A 187 -7.17 -4.87 -6.83
C GLY A 187 -6.95 -3.38 -7.10
N LEU A 188 -7.50 -2.83 -8.20
CA LEU A 188 -7.22 -1.48 -8.68
C LEU A 188 -8.19 -0.42 -8.17
N ASN A 189 -7.69 0.80 -7.91
CA ASN A 189 -8.52 1.95 -7.56
C ASN A 189 -9.31 2.49 -8.74
N GLU A 190 -8.83 2.38 -9.98
CA GLU A 190 -9.51 2.89 -11.18
C GLU A 190 -10.02 4.35 -10.96
N ASP A 191 -11.29 4.62 -11.28
CA ASP A 191 -11.95 5.90 -11.04
C ASP A 191 -12.45 6.12 -9.59
N ARG A 192 -12.25 5.15 -8.69
CA ARG A 192 -12.83 5.17 -7.33
C ARG A 192 -12.26 6.30 -6.47
N ALA A 193 -10.98 6.61 -6.60
CA ALA A 193 -10.38 7.75 -5.88
C ALA A 193 -11.02 9.10 -6.31
N TYR A 194 -11.31 9.26 -7.60
CA TYR A 194 -12.05 10.39 -8.14
C TYR A 194 -13.48 10.40 -7.58
N ASN A 195 -14.20 9.29 -7.72
CA ASN A 195 -15.61 9.19 -7.32
C ASN A 195 -15.78 9.43 -5.82
N GLN A 196 -14.88 8.88 -4.99
CA GLN A 196 -14.90 9.06 -3.55
C GLN A 196 -14.66 10.54 -3.18
N THR A 197 -13.75 11.21 -3.88
CA THR A 197 -13.50 12.64 -3.67
C THR A 197 -14.74 13.47 -4.01
N VAL A 198 -15.35 13.20 -5.16
CA VAL A 198 -16.60 13.85 -5.61
C VAL A 198 -17.74 13.60 -4.62
N TYR A 199 -17.93 12.35 -4.21
CA TYR A 199 -18.96 11.93 -3.27
C TYR A 199 -18.82 12.63 -1.91
N LEU A 200 -17.61 12.65 -1.34
CA LEU A 200 -17.38 13.29 -0.03
C LEU A 200 -17.71 14.79 -0.06
N ILE A 201 -17.31 15.50 -1.13
CA ILE A 201 -17.62 16.92 -1.27
C ILE A 201 -19.14 17.13 -1.46
N ALA A 202 -19.81 16.25 -2.21
CA ALA A 202 -21.25 16.30 -2.38
C ALA A 202 -22.00 16.07 -1.05
N VAL A 203 -21.54 15.13 -0.22
CA VAL A 203 -22.08 14.92 1.15
C VAL A 203 -21.89 16.17 2.00
N ASP A 204 -20.70 16.78 1.98
CA ASP A 204 -20.42 18.01 2.72
C ASP A 204 -21.33 19.16 2.29
N ARG A 205 -21.61 19.29 0.98
CA ARG A 205 -22.60 20.26 0.47
C ARG A 205 -24.00 19.97 0.99
N ALA A 206 -24.45 18.71 0.93
CA ALA A 206 -25.79 18.32 1.36
C ALA A 206 -25.99 18.51 2.88
N LYS A 207 -24.97 18.25 3.70
CA LYS A 207 -24.99 18.45 5.16
C LYS A 207 -25.35 19.88 5.57
N LYS A 208 -24.94 20.89 4.79
CA LYS A 208 -25.26 22.30 5.04
C LYS A 208 -26.77 22.60 5.00
N PHE A 209 -27.56 21.71 4.43
CA PHE A 209 -29.02 21.83 4.31
C PHE A 209 -29.77 20.86 5.24
N LEU A 210 -29.06 20.16 6.13
CA LEU A 210 -29.69 19.35 7.17
C LEU A 210 -30.28 20.24 8.25
N SER A 211 -31.43 19.82 8.75
CA SER A 211 -32.08 20.32 9.96
C SER A 211 -32.46 19.15 10.85
N VAL A 212 -32.87 19.43 12.09
CA VAL A 212 -33.34 18.41 13.02
C VAL A 212 -34.80 18.66 13.33
N GLU A 213 -35.65 17.67 13.06
CA GLU A 213 -37.06 17.67 13.40
C GLU A 213 -37.41 16.35 14.08
N ASN A 214 -38.06 16.40 15.25
CA ASN A 214 -38.44 15.20 16.02
C ASN A 214 -37.28 14.20 16.21
N ASP A 215 -36.10 14.72 16.61
CA ASP A 215 -34.86 13.95 16.81
C ASP A 215 -34.36 13.17 15.58
N GLN A 216 -34.75 13.62 14.38
CA GLN A 216 -34.31 13.07 13.11
C GLN A 216 -33.72 14.14 12.20
N LEU A 217 -32.77 13.73 11.35
CA LEU A 217 -32.21 14.56 10.30
C LEU A 217 -33.22 14.73 9.16
N VAL A 218 -33.45 15.98 8.75
CA VAL A 218 -34.29 16.34 7.59
C VAL A 218 -33.45 17.12 6.60
N LEU A 219 -33.34 16.61 5.36
CA LEU A 219 -32.63 17.26 4.27
C LEU A 219 -33.55 18.25 3.55
N ASN A 220 -33.21 19.54 3.61
CA ASN A 220 -34.01 20.61 3.00
C ASN A 220 -33.59 20.88 1.54
N LEU A 221 -33.61 19.85 0.71
CA LEU A 221 -33.32 19.91 -0.73
C LEU A 221 -34.31 19.03 -1.51
N LYS A 222 -34.63 19.42 -2.74
CA LYS A 222 -35.53 18.67 -3.64
C LYS A 222 -34.79 17.96 -4.76
N SER A 223 -33.60 18.42 -5.13
CA SER A 223 -32.79 17.83 -6.19
C SER A 223 -31.30 18.12 -6.03
N GLY A 224 -30.45 17.35 -6.73
CA GLY A 224 -29.01 17.59 -6.75
C GLY A 224 -28.62 18.94 -7.39
N ALA A 225 -29.44 19.44 -8.30
CA ALA A 225 -29.20 20.71 -9.00
C ALA A 225 -29.10 21.90 -8.04
N GLU A 226 -29.80 21.88 -6.91
CA GLU A 226 -29.77 22.95 -5.90
C GLU A 226 -28.41 23.12 -5.21
N ILE A 227 -27.57 22.08 -5.27
CA ILE A 227 -26.20 22.08 -4.71
C ILE A 227 -25.14 21.71 -5.74
N ASN A 228 -25.44 21.88 -7.03
CA ASN A 228 -24.56 21.60 -8.16
C ASN A 228 -24.01 20.16 -8.16
N ILE A 229 -24.85 19.16 -7.96
CA ILE A 229 -24.46 17.74 -8.06
C ILE A 229 -25.39 16.96 -8.99
N ALA A 230 -24.91 15.85 -9.56
CA ALA A 230 -25.70 14.92 -10.35
C ALA A 230 -26.83 14.29 -9.52
N GLU A 231 -27.93 13.94 -10.20
CA GLU A 231 -29.15 13.50 -9.52
C GLU A 231 -29.00 12.09 -8.91
N ASP A 232 -28.31 11.16 -9.57
CA ASP A 232 -28.05 9.83 -9.01
C ASP A 232 -27.19 9.91 -7.74
N LEU A 233 -26.22 10.83 -7.72
CA LEU A 233 -25.41 11.13 -6.54
C LEU A 233 -26.26 11.73 -5.41
N PHE A 234 -27.17 12.65 -5.71
CA PHE A 234 -28.12 13.20 -4.74
C PHE A 234 -29.04 12.14 -4.12
N GLN A 235 -29.60 11.25 -4.95
CA GLN A 235 -30.45 10.16 -4.48
C GLN A 235 -29.69 9.19 -3.56
N TYR A 236 -28.45 8.86 -3.91
CA TYR A 236 -27.59 8.03 -3.07
C TYR A 236 -27.28 8.69 -1.71
N ILE A 237 -27.00 10.00 -1.68
CA ILE A 237 -26.78 10.75 -0.43
C ILE A 237 -28.06 10.85 0.41
N THR A 238 -29.22 10.98 -0.22
CA THR A 238 -30.51 10.96 0.49
C THR A 238 -30.70 9.63 1.22
N GLY A 239 -30.41 8.51 0.55
CA GLY A 239 -30.44 7.18 1.17
C GLY A 239 -29.47 7.03 2.35
N LEU A 240 -28.28 7.64 2.28
CA LEU A 240 -27.33 7.69 3.41
C LEU A 240 -27.96 8.35 4.64
N PHE A 241 -28.63 9.49 4.48
CA PHE A 241 -29.26 10.19 5.60
C PHE A 241 -30.47 9.44 6.16
N ASP A 242 -31.19 8.69 5.32
CA ASP A 242 -32.23 7.75 5.79
C ASP A 242 -31.63 6.65 6.67
N ASP A 243 -30.47 6.09 6.29
CA ASP A 243 -29.77 5.09 7.09
C ASP A 243 -29.24 5.67 8.41
N TRP A 244 -28.72 6.90 8.40
CA TRP A 244 -28.33 7.61 9.63
C TRP A 244 -29.50 7.75 10.58
N ASN A 245 -30.65 8.14 10.06
CA ASN A 245 -31.90 8.22 10.82
C ASN A 245 -32.33 6.88 11.42
N LYS A 246 -32.14 5.76 10.71
CA LYS A 246 -32.36 4.41 11.26
C LYS A 246 -31.41 4.14 12.42
N TRP A 247 -30.11 4.42 12.27
CA TRP A 247 -29.12 4.18 13.32
C TRP A 247 -29.37 5.04 14.57
N VAL A 248 -29.85 6.27 14.40
CA VAL A 248 -30.27 7.13 15.52
C VAL A 248 -31.47 6.55 16.25
N LYS A 249 -32.50 6.10 15.53
CA LYS A 249 -33.68 5.43 16.12
C LYS A 249 -33.32 4.15 16.87
N GLU A 250 -32.35 3.39 16.36
CA GLU A 250 -31.84 2.17 17.00
C GLU A 250 -30.91 2.45 18.19
N GLY A 251 -30.61 3.73 18.48
CA GLY A 251 -29.68 4.13 19.54
C GLY A 251 -28.22 3.80 19.25
N LYS A 252 -27.89 3.36 18.03
CA LYS A 252 -26.52 3.04 17.59
C LYS A 252 -25.68 4.29 17.39
N SER A 253 -26.33 5.39 17.02
CA SER A 253 -25.71 6.70 16.83
C SER A 253 -26.55 7.80 17.47
N LYS A 254 -25.97 8.99 17.63
CA LYS A 254 -26.69 10.20 18.02
C LYS A 254 -26.34 11.35 17.08
N ILE A 255 -27.28 12.27 16.91
CA ILE A 255 -27.08 13.48 16.11
C ILE A 255 -26.17 14.44 16.87
N ILE A 256 -25.21 15.03 16.16
CA ILE A 256 -24.32 16.07 16.64
C ILE A 256 -24.39 17.29 15.73
N LYS A 257 -24.00 18.44 16.27
CA LYS A 257 -23.79 19.66 15.50
C LYS A 257 -22.29 19.91 15.40
N THR A 258 -21.77 20.06 14.18
CA THR A 258 -20.36 20.31 13.92
C THR A 258 -19.97 21.73 14.33
N GLU A 259 -18.65 21.98 14.44
CA GLU A 259 -18.12 23.32 14.73
C GLU A 259 -18.52 24.35 13.66
N GLU A 260 -18.66 23.91 12.42
CA GLU A 260 -19.10 24.71 11.27
C GLU A 260 -20.63 24.92 11.25
N GLY A 261 -21.37 24.32 12.18
CA GLY A 261 -22.78 24.62 12.43
C GLY A 261 -23.81 23.75 11.71
N TYR A 262 -23.37 22.75 10.94
CA TYR A 262 -24.25 21.75 10.30
C TYR A 262 -24.34 20.45 11.13
N TYR A 263 -25.20 19.51 10.72
CA TYR A 263 -25.46 18.29 11.47
C TYR A 263 -24.68 17.08 10.93
N ASP A 264 -24.35 16.17 11.85
CA ASP A 264 -23.70 14.88 11.58
C ASP A 264 -24.18 13.83 12.59
N ILE A 265 -23.68 12.59 12.50
CA ILE A 265 -23.92 11.55 13.50
C ILE A 265 -22.60 11.01 14.09
N GLU A 266 -22.64 10.58 15.35
CA GLU A 266 -21.53 9.84 15.97
C GLU A 266 -22.02 8.55 16.64
N PRO A 267 -21.20 7.47 16.68
CA PRO A 267 -21.56 6.22 17.35
C PRO A 267 -21.77 6.43 18.86
N THR A 268 -22.80 5.77 19.41
CA THR A 268 -23.01 5.75 20.85
C THR A 268 -22.02 4.76 21.48
N THR A 269 -21.03 5.23 22.24
CA THR A 269 -20.15 4.35 23.03
C THR A 269 -20.96 3.58 24.07
N GLN A 270 -21.24 2.30 23.81
CA GLN A 270 -21.66 1.40 24.86
C GLN A 270 -20.44 1.11 25.75
N LYS A 271 -20.47 1.57 27.01
CA LYS A 271 -19.53 1.06 28.02
C LYS A 271 -19.74 -0.45 28.07
N ARG A 272 -18.74 -1.23 27.67
CA ARG A 272 -18.68 -2.65 28.02
C ARG A 272 -18.63 -2.71 29.54
N ASN A 273 -19.76 -3.00 30.17
CA ASN A 273 -19.76 -3.44 31.55
C ASN A 273 -19.05 -4.80 31.52
N ASN A 274 -17.76 -4.81 31.87
CA ASN A 274 -17.04 -6.04 32.13
C ASN A 274 -17.73 -6.71 33.33
N GLN A 275 -18.55 -7.72 33.05
CA GLN A 275 -18.93 -8.75 34.00
C GLN A 275 -17.95 -9.92 33.88
#